data_AF-A0A8H5WUA7-F1
#
_entry.id   AF-A0A8H5WUA7-F1
#
_cell.length_a   1.000
_cell.length_b   1.000
_cell.length_c   1.000
_cell.angle_alpha   90.00
_cell.angle_beta   90.00
_cell.angle_gamma   90.00
#
_symmetry.space_group_name_H-M   'P 1'
#
loop_
_entity.id
_entity.type
_entity.pdbx_description
1 polymer ?
#
loop_
_entity_poly.entity_id
_entity_poly.type
_entity_poly.pdbx_seq_one_letter_code
_entity_poly.pdbx_strand_id
1 'polypeptide(L)' 'MSERRQSHPKAPTGLDDETAVETHDLIHRAEEEEQKLHGKDALTQEDVGPQEGGQQQSSVMGKVKNALNLGK' A
#
# COMPACT_ATOMS: atom_id res chain seq x y z
N MET A 1 -10.24 20.78 -14.39
CA MET A 1 -9.37 19.95 -15.25
C MET A 1 -9.09 18.68 -14.47
N SER A 2 -9.66 17.54 -14.85
CA SER A 2 -9.54 16.29 -14.09
C SER A 2 -8.21 15.61 -14.43
N GLU A 3 -7.25 15.65 -13.50
CA GLU A 3 -5.99 14.93 -13.64
C GLU A 3 -6.26 13.42 -13.65
N ARG A 4 -5.97 12.78 -14.79
CA ARG A 4 -5.99 11.33 -14.94
C ARG A 4 -4.97 10.75 -13.95
N ARG A 5 -5.47 10.04 -12.93
CA ARG A 5 -4.66 9.16 -12.09
C ARG A 5 -3.81 8.29 -13.01
N GLN A 6 -2.49 8.42 -12.91
CA GLN A 6 -1.56 7.55 -13.64
C GLN A 6 -1.85 6.11 -13.21
N SER A 7 -2.37 5.31 -14.15
CA SER A 7 -2.55 3.88 -13.95
C SER A 7 -1.17 3.24 -13.85
N HIS A 8 -0.80 2.82 -12.64
CA HIS A 8 0.36 1.94 -12.46
C HIS A 8 0.17 0.70 -13.34
N PRO A 9 1.25 0.13 -13.92
CA PRO A 9 1.15 -1.07 -14.73
C PRO A 9 0.50 -2.18 -13.90
N LYS A 10 -0.68 -2.64 -14.34
CA LYS A 10 -1.43 -3.74 -13.73
C LYS A 10 -0.53 -4.96 -13.74
N ALA A 11 -0.19 -5.45 -12.55
CA ALA A 11 0.34 -6.80 -12.44
C ALA A 11 -0.68 -7.74 -13.09
N PRO A 12 -0.26 -8.73 -13.91
CA PRO A 12 -1.18 -9.67 -14.55
C PRO A 12 -1.68 -10.67 -13.50
N THR A 13 -2.49 -10.19 -12.57
CA THR A 13 -3.09 -10.97 -11.48
C THR A 13 -4.29 -11.78 -11.97
N GLY A 14 -4.80 -11.48 -13.17
CA GLY A 14 -6.02 -12.08 -13.71
C GLY A 14 -7.30 -11.58 -13.05
N LEU A 15 -7.22 -10.57 -12.19
CA LEU A 15 -8.36 -9.92 -11.54
C LEU A 15 -8.83 -8.72 -12.37
N ASP A 16 -10.15 -8.56 -12.48
CA ASP A 16 -10.74 -7.37 -13.07
C ASP A 16 -10.71 -6.18 -12.09
N ASP A 17 -10.95 -4.99 -12.64
CA ASP A 17 -10.87 -3.73 -11.90
C ASP A 17 -11.94 -3.64 -10.80
N GLU A 18 -13.11 -4.19 -11.07
CA GLU A 18 -14.26 -4.17 -10.15
C GLU A 18 -13.96 -5.04 -8.92
N THR A 19 -13.42 -6.24 -9.13
CA THR A 19 -13.00 -7.18 -8.09
C THR A 19 -11.82 -6.62 -7.30
N ALA A 20 -10.87 -5.93 -7.94
CA ALA A 20 -9.75 -5.30 -7.24
C ALA A 20 -10.22 -4.19 -6.29
N VAL A 21 -11.23 -3.41 -6.69
CA VAL A 21 -11.84 -2.37 -5.84
C VAL A 21 -12.66 -3.00 -4.71
N GLU A 22 -13.48 -4.00 -5.02
CA GLU A 22 -14.28 -4.70 -4.01
C GLU A 22 -13.40 -5.35 -2.94
N THR A 23 -12.34 -6.04 -3.35
CA THR A 23 -11.40 -6.69 -2.42
C THR A 23 -10.65 -5.66 -1.59
N HIS A 24 -10.26 -4.52 -2.17
CA HIS A 24 -9.68 -3.41 -1.42
C HIS A 24 -10.63 -2.88 -0.34
N ASP A 25 -11.90 -2.64 -0.67
CA ASP A 25 -12.89 -2.13 0.28
C ASP A 25 -13.27 -3.15 1.37
N LEU A 26 -13.16 -4.45 1.07
CA LEU A 26 -13.32 -5.52 2.06
C LEU A 26 -12.16 -5.55 3.06
N ILE A 27 -10.92 -5.47 2.56
CA ILE A 27 -9.72 -5.46 3.40
C ILE A 27 -9.72 -4.23 4.29
N HIS A 28 -10.00 -3.05 3.74
CA HIS A 28 -10.01 -1.80 4.51
C HIS A 28 -11.00 -1.84 5.67
N ARG A 29 -12.22 -2.36 5.45
CA ARG A 29 -13.21 -2.53 6.53
C ARG A 29 -12.74 -3.52 7.60
N ALA A 30 -12.10 -4.62 7.19
CA ALA A 30 -11.56 -5.58 8.14
C ALA A 30 -10.45 -4.96 9.00
N GLU A 31 -9.62 -4.10 8.41
CA GLU A 31 -8.58 -3.35 9.13
C GLU A 31 -9.19 -2.36 10.13
N GLU A 32 -10.22 -1.61 9.75
CA GLU A 32 -10.93 -0.69 10.67
C GLU A 32 -11.52 -1.43 11.88
N GLU A 33 -12.14 -2.60 11.65
CA GLU A 33 -12.70 -3.43 12.71
C GLU A 33 -11.62 -4.00 13.63
N GLU A 34 -10.52 -4.50 13.07
CA GLU A 34 -9.37 -5.00 13.84
C GLU A 34 -8.76 -3.88 14.68
N GLN A 35 -8.59 -2.68 14.11
CA GLN A 35 -8.02 -1.54 14.83
C GLN A 35 -8.94 -1.06 15.96
N LYS A 36 -10.26 -1.16 15.77
CA LYS A 36 -11.24 -0.89 16.83
C LYS A 36 -11.18 -1.92 17.97
N LEU A 37 -10.94 -3.20 17.66
CA LEU A 37 -10.93 -4.28 18.65
C LEU A 37 -9.59 -4.41 19.38
N HIS A 38 -8.48 -4.21 18.68
CA HIS A 38 -7.13 -4.50 19.16
C HIS A 38 -6.27 -3.24 19.37
N GLY A 39 -6.72 -2.07 18.88
CA GLY A 39 -6.07 -0.78 19.13
C GLY A 39 -4.59 -0.80 18.73
N LYS A 40 -3.71 -0.67 19.73
CA LYS A 40 -2.24 -0.66 19.56
C LYS A 40 -1.64 -2.02 19.18
N ASP A 41 -2.39 -3.10 19.41
CA ASP A 41 -1.96 -4.47 19.13
C ASP A 41 -2.56 -5.00 17.81
N ALA A 42 -3.29 -4.15 17.08
CA ALA A 42 -3.82 -4.48 15.76
C ALA A 42 -2.65 -4.67 14.77
N LEU A 43 -2.72 -5.74 13.97
CA LEU A 43 -1.72 -6.07 12.95
C LEU A 43 -2.12 -5.47 11.59
N THR A 44 -2.64 -4.24 11.62
CA THR A 44 -3.10 -3.52 10.43
C THR A 44 -2.06 -2.49 9.98
N GLN A 45 -2.14 -2.05 8.74
CA GLN A 45 -1.36 -0.92 8.30
C GLN A 45 -1.94 0.36 8.91
N GLU A 46 -1.10 1.26 9.42
CA GLU A 46 -1.58 2.58 9.85
C GLU A 46 -2.21 3.31 8.66
N ASP A 47 -3.41 3.87 8.86
CA ASP A 47 -4.06 4.74 7.87
C ASP A 47 -3.34 6.10 7.80
N VAL A 48 -2.17 6.07 7.15
CA VAL A 48 -1.55 7.25 6.59
C VAL A 48 -2.31 7.57 5.31
N GLY A 49 -3.42 8.31 5.46
CA GLY A 49 -4.24 8.80 4.36
C GLY A 49 -3.41 9.38 3.21
N PRO A 50 -4.01 9.61 2.03
CA PRO A 50 -3.27 9.76 0.77
C PRO A 50 -2.07 10.70 0.90
N GLN A 51 -0.87 10.12 0.91
CA GLN A 51 0.36 10.89 0.95
C GLN A 51 0.44 11.70 -0.34
N GLU A 52 0.34 13.03 -0.23
CA GLU A 52 0.45 13.96 -1.37
C GLU A 52 1.85 13.95 -2.03
N GLY A 53 2.81 13.20 -1.48
CA GLY A 53 4.09 12.91 -2.12
C GLY A 53 4.16 11.43 -2.47
N GLY A 54 4.28 11.12 -3.76
CA GLY A 54 4.41 9.77 -4.27
C GLY A 54 5.34 8.93 -3.38
N GLN A 55 4.81 7.81 -2.91
CA GLN A 55 5.52 6.87 -2.06
C GLN A 55 6.91 6.60 -2.64
N GLN A 56 7.93 7.24 -2.06
CA GLN A 56 9.29 6.81 -2.23
C GLN A 56 9.45 5.57 -1.33
N GLN A 57 8.77 4.49 -1.73
CA GLN A 57 9.04 3.15 -1.25
C GLN A 57 10.51 2.91 -1.57
N SER A 58 11.39 3.12 -0.59
CA SER A 58 12.75 2.63 -0.70
C SER A 58 12.62 1.13 -0.99
N SER A 59 12.99 0.72 -2.21
CA SER A 59 12.95 -0.69 -2.61
C SER A 59 13.58 -1.52 -1.49
N VAL A 60 13.01 -2.68 -1.16
CA VAL A 60 13.58 -3.60 -0.18
C VAL A 60 15.06 -3.86 -0.51
N MET A 61 15.40 -3.92 -1.80
CA MET A 61 16.77 -4.03 -2.27
C MET A 61 17.61 -2.79 -1.95
N GLY A 62 17.05 -1.59 -2.02
CA GLY A 62 17.70 -0.35 -1.58
C GLY A 62 18.01 -0.33 -0.08
N LYS A 63 17.10 -0.84 0.76
CA LYS A 63 17.36 -1.01 2.21
C LYS A 63 18.50 -2.02 2.45
N VAL A 64 18.47 -3.16 1.75
CA VAL A 64 19.52 -4.19 1.84
C VAL A 64 20.86 -3.66 1.34
N LYS A 65 20.90 -2.94 0.22
CA LYS A 65 22.12 -2.37 -0.36
C LYS A 65 22.76 -1.33 0.56
N ASN A 66 21.95 -0.51 1.23
CA ASN A 66 22.41 0.42 2.25
C ASN A 66 22.95 -0.31 3.50
N ALA A 67 22.24 -1.35 3.98
CA ALA A 67 22.71 -2.14 5.12
C ALA A 67 24.04 -2.85 4.85
N LEU A 68 24.29 -3.24 3.59
CA LEU A 68 25.53 -3.89 3.17
C LEU A 68 26.62 -2.89 2.73
N ASN A 69 26.39 -1.58 2.84
CA ASN A 69 27.32 -0.53 2.40
C ASN A 69 27.78 -0.66 0.93
N LEU A 70 26.97 -1.28 0.07
CA LEU A 70 27.28 -1.55 -1.34
C LEU A 70 27.08 -0.30 -2.24
N GLY A 71 26.97 0.88 -1.64
CA GLY A 71 26.72 2.17 -2.30
C GLY A 71 27.91 3.12 -2.34
N LYS A 72 29.14 2.63 -2.10
CA LYS A 72 30.38 3.38 -2.33
C LYS A 72 31.04 2.96 -3.63
#